data_AF-A0A7D4CJ32-F1
#
_entry.id   AF-A0A7D4CJ32-F1
#
_cell.length_a   1.000
_cell.length_b   1.000
_cell.length_c   1.000
_cell.angle_alpha   90.00
_cell.angle_beta   90.00
_cell.angle_gamma   90.00
#
_symmetry.space_group_name_H-M   'P 1'
#
loop_
_entity.id
_entity.type
_entity.pdbx_description
1 polymer ?
#
loop_
_entity_poly.entity_id
_entity_poly.type
_entity_poly.pdbx_seq_one_letter_code
_entity_poly.pdbx_strand_id
1 'polypeptide(L)'
;MSALAPLPALLAAVAALAPAAWPAVPLSAEYTLPFVGPGTYLIFGIVLAPVYAMVAAWFLGDPSDRFAGLLGVGYLAGLTTVLWGSLFVATLIIGAVFF
;
A
#
# COMPACT_ATOMS: atom_id res chain seq x y z
N MET A 1 28.73 21.49 13.22
CA MET A 1 27.71 22.40 12.64
C MET A 1 27.44 21.89 11.23
N SER A 2 26.65 20.83 11.10
CA SER A 2 26.53 20.10 9.83
C SER A 2 25.55 20.82 8.91
N ALA A 3 26.03 21.20 7.73
CA ALA A 3 25.30 21.99 6.75
C ALA A 3 24.03 21.27 6.30
N LEU A 4 22.87 21.93 6.47
CA LEU A 4 21.67 21.60 5.73
C LEU A 4 22.01 21.68 4.23
N ALA A 5 21.84 20.58 3.51
CA ALA A 5 21.99 20.58 2.06
C ALA A 5 21.06 21.67 1.47
N PRO A 6 21.53 22.48 0.52
CA PRO A 6 20.70 23.54 -0.05
C PRO A 6 19.50 22.90 -0.74
N LEU A 7 18.30 23.42 -0.48
CA LEU A 7 17.03 23.00 -1.10
C LEU A 7 17.12 22.65 -2.61
N PRO A 8 17.89 23.38 -3.46
CA PRO A 8 18.12 22.98 -4.85
C PRO A 8 18.87 21.65 -5.03
N ALA A 9 19.78 21.27 -4.15
CA ALA A 9 20.46 19.98 -4.19
C ALA A 9 19.51 18.83 -3.82
N LEU A 10 18.57 19.08 -2.90
CA LEU A 10 17.53 18.11 -2.56
C LEU A 10 16.55 17.91 -3.73
N LEU A 11 16.16 19.01 -4.39
CA LEU A 11 15.35 18.99 -5.61
C LEU A 11 16.06 18.30 -6.78
N ALA A 12 17.36 18.53 -6.95
CA ALA A 12 18.17 17.85 -7.97
C ALA A 12 18.30 16.35 -7.68
N ALA A 13 18.44 15.94 -6.42
CA ALA A 13 18.43 14.53 -6.05
C ALA A 13 17.07 13.87 -6.31
N VAL A 14 15.95 14.55 -6.01
CA VAL A 14 14.60 14.07 -6.34
C VAL A 14 14.37 14.01 -7.84
N ALA A 15 14.88 14.98 -8.61
CA ALA A 15 14.82 14.98 -10.07
C ALA A 15 15.73 13.91 -10.71
N ALA A 16 16.84 13.55 -10.07
CA ALA A 16 17.70 12.45 -10.49
C ALA A 16 17.12 11.07 -10.15
N LEU A 17 16.26 11.00 -9.12
CA LEU A 17 15.38 9.86 -8.83
C LEU A 17 14.10 9.86 -9.68
N ALA A 18 13.82 10.95 -10.40
CA ALA A 18 12.76 10.95 -11.39
C ALA A 18 13.20 10.04 -12.54
N PRO A 19 12.40 9.04 -12.93
CA PRO A 19 12.79 8.11 -13.96
C PRO A 19 12.80 8.83 -15.32
N ALA A 20 13.97 9.35 -15.68
CA ALA A 20 14.26 9.81 -17.02
C ALA A 20 14.13 8.60 -17.96
N ALA A 21 13.14 8.65 -18.83
CA ALA A 21 12.74 7.60 -19.76
C ALA A 21 12.23 6.33 -19.09
N TRP A 22 10.97 6.35 -18.66
CA TRP A 22 10.18 5.13 -18.81
C TRP A 22 10.09 4.83 -20.31
N PRO A 23 10.67 3.73 -20.82
CA PRO A 23 10.20 3.23 -22.11
C PRO A 23 8.69 3.08 -21.98
N ALA A 24 7.94 3.40 -23.04
CA ALA A 24 6.52 3.07 -23.11
C ALA A 24 6.40 1.54 -23.07
N VAL A 25 6.43 0.98 -21.85
CA VAL A 25 6.18 -0.42 -21.62
C VAL A 25 4.75 -0.64 -22.09
N PRO A 26 4.50 -1.48 -23.09
CA PRO A 26 3.14 -1.82 -23.44
C PRO A 26 2.51 -2.45 -22.19
N LEU A 27 1.57 -1.73 -21.58
CA LEU A 27 0.77 -2.19 -20.43
C LEU A 27 -0.07 -3.44 -20.77
N SER A 28 -0.05 -3.88 -22.03
CA SER A 28 -0.73 -5.03 -22.58
C SER A 28 0.08 -6.32 -22.56
N ALA A 29 1.21 -6.39 -21.85
CA ALA A 29 1.80 -7.68 -21.56
C ALA A 29 0.72 -8.53 -20.85
N GLU A 30 0.26 -9.58 -21.52
CA GLU A 30 -0.74 -10.54 -21.04
C GLU A 30 -0.20 -11.30 -19.82
N TYR A 31 -0.02 -10.60 -18.70
CA TYR A 31 0.20 -11.17 -17.37
C TYR A 31 -1.16 -11.59 -16.80
N THR A 32 -1.86 -12.45 -17.52
CA THR A 32 -3.14 -13.00 -17.08
C THR A 32 -2.86 -14.36 -16.45
N LEU A 33 -2.72 -14.36 -15.12
CA LEU A 33 -3.33 -15.48 -14.40
C LEU A 33 -4.84 -15.36 -14.63
N PRO A 34 -5.57 -16.46 -14.91
CA PRO A 34 -6.95 -16.43 -15.44
C PRO A 34 -7.99 -15.75 -14.53
N PHE A 35 -7.59 -15.27 -13.34
CA PHE A 35 -8.44 -14.64 -12.33
C PHE A 35 -7.89 -13.30 -11.82
N VAL A 36 -6.73 -12.82 -12.29
CA VAL A 36 -6.12 -11.55 -11.80
C VAL A 36 -5.69 -10.68 -12.96
N GLY A 37 -6.32 -9.51 -13.10
CA GLY A 37 -5.97 -8.54 -14.12
C GLY A 37 -4.74 -7.69 -13.77
N PRO A 38 -4.13 -6.99 -14.76
CA PRO A 38 -2.95 -6.13 -14.56
C PRO A 38 -3.12 -5.09 -13.44
N GLY A 39 -4.33 -4.53 -13.28
CA GLY A 39 -4.63 -3.54 -12.24
C GLY A 39 -4.47 -4.08 -10.81
N THR A 40 -4.77 -5.35 -10.57
CA THR A 40 -4.61 -5.97 -9.25
C THR A 40 -3.14 -6.04 -8.86
N TYR A 41 -2.27 -6.41 -9.80
CA TYR A 41 -0.82 -6.40 -9.56
C TYR A 41 -0.28 -5.01 -9.28
N LEU A 42 -0.79 -3.98 -9.96
CA LEU A 42 -0.40 -2.59 -9.70
C LEU A 42 -0.82 -2.16 -8.29
N ILE A 43 -2.07 -2.40 -7.91
CA ILE A 43 -2.61 -1.96 -6.61
C ILE A 43 -1.97 -2.72 -5.46
N PHE A 44 -2.01 -4.05 -5.49
CA PHE A 44 -1.49 -4.86 -4.39
C PHE A 44 0.03 -4.96 -4.40
N GLY A 45 0.66 -4.94 -5.57
CA GLY A 45 2.12 -4.99 -5.68
C GLY A 45 2.77 -3.64 -5.42
N ILE A 46 2.55 -2.67 -6.31
CA ILE A 46 3.31 -1.41 -6.29
C ILE A 46 2.72 -0.42 -5.29
N VAL A 47 1.41 -0.19 -5.33
CA VAL A 47 0.77 0.83 -4.48
C VAL A 47 0.77 0.41 -3.01
N LEU A 48 0.57 -0.88 -2.72
CA LEU A 48 0.60 -1.41 -1.36
C LEU A 48 2.01 -1.76 -0.83
N ALA A 49 3.03 -1.81 -1.69
CA ALA A 49 4.42 -2.06 -1.29
C ALA A 49 4.87 -1.27 -0.04
N PRO A 50 4.68 0.06 0.06
CA PRO A 50 5.11 0.81 1.24
C PRO A 50 4.38 0.39 2.52
N VAL A 51 3.10 -0.01 2.42
CA VAL A 51 2.34 -0.51 3.58
C VAL A 51 2.89 -1.85 4.04
N TYR A 52 3.21 -2.75 3.11
CA TYR A 52 3.85 -4.03 3.45
C TYR A 52 5.22 -3.82 4.09
N ALA A 53 6.03 -2.90 3.56
CA ALA A 53 7.31 -2.55 4.14
C ALA A 53 7.15 -1.99 5.56
N MET A 54 6.18 -1.11 5.79
CA MET A 54 5.88 -0.58 7.12
C MET A 54 5.51 -1.68 8.11
N VAL A 55 4.56 -2.56 7.74
CA VAL A 55 4.14 -3.67 8.62
C VAL A 55 5.30 -4.63 8.87
N ALA A 56 6.10 -4.97 7.86
CA ALA A 56 7.27 -5.81 8.01
C ALA A 56 8.32 -5.17 8.95
N ALA A 57 8.53 -3.86 8.85
CA ALA A 57 9.47 -3.11 9.68
C ALA A 57 9.10 -3.15 11.17
N TRP A 58 7.83 -3.31 11.54
CA TRP A 58 7.42 -3.48 12.94
C TRP A 58 8.00 -4.74 13.60
N PHE A 59 8.28 -5.78 12.79
CA PHE A 59 8.82 -7.05 13.28
C PHE A 59 10.33 -7.20 13.06
N LEU A 60 10.88 -6.52 12.05
CA LEU A 60 12.31 -6.57 11.70
C LEU A 60 13.14 -5.41 12.27
N GLY A 61 12.50 -4.33 12.73
CA GLY A 61 13.19 -3.19 13.32
C GLY A 61 13.82 -3.52 14.68
N ASP A 62 14.88 -2.80 15.03
CA ASP A 62 15.51 -2.91 16.36
C ASP A 62 15.35 -1.59 17.13
N PRO A 63 14.85 -1.60 18.37
CA PRO A 63 14.30 -2.76 19.09
C PRO A 63 12.91 -3.18 18.55
N SER A 64 12.65 -4.48 18.41
CA SER A 64 11.32 -5.02 18.07
C SER A 64 10.62 -5.67 19.27
N ASP A 65 9.33 -5.37 19.43
CA ASP A 65 8.43 -6.08 20.35
C ASP A 65 7.32 -6.76 19.54
N ARG A 66 7.36 -8.11 19.52
CA ARG A 66 6.41 -8.93 18.76
C ARG A 66 4.98 -8.80 19.27
N PHE A 67 4.77 -8.61 20.57
CA PHE A 67 3.43 -8.45 21.13
C PHE A 67 2.81 -7.13 20.69
N ALA A 68 3.58 -6.04 20.73
CA ALA A 68 3.15 -4.75 20.21
C ALA A 68 2.88 -4.80 18.69
N GLY A 69 3.76 -5.45 17.93
CA GLY A 69 3.57 -5.64 16.48
C GLY A 69 2.30 -6.44 16.14
N LEU A 70 2.04 -7.54 16.85
CA LEU A 70 0.81 -8.33 16.68
C LEU A 70 -0.45 -7.55 17.08
N LEU A 71 -0.38 -6.74 18.14
CA LEU A 71 -1.47 -5.85 18.53
C LEU A 71 -1.80 -4.85 17.41
N GLY A 72 -0.78 -4.25 16.81
CA GLY A 72 -0.92 -3.33 15.68
C GLY A 72 -1.54 -4.01 14.44
N VAL A 73 -1.06 -5.20 14.08
CA VAL A 73 -1.62 -5.98 12.96
C VAL A 73 -3.07 -6.39 13.25
N GLY A 74 -3.37 -6.79 14.49
CA GLY A 74 -4.74 -7.09 14.92
C GLY A 74 -5.66 -5.89 14.78
N TYR A 75 -5.18 -4.69 15.11
CA TYR A 75 -5.94 -3.44 14.95
C TYR A 75 -6.18 -3.11 13.47
N LEU A 76 -5.15 -3.23 12.61
CA LEU A 76 -5.25 -3.04 11.17
C LEU A 76 -6.28 -3.99 10.54
N ALA A 77 -6.19 -5.28 10.88
CA ALA A 77 -7.14 -6.28 10.40
C ALA A 77 -8.56 -5.99 10.89
N GLY A 78 -8.72 -5.74 12.20
CA GLY A 78 -10.01 -5.44 12.81
C GLY A 78 -10.69 -4.20 12.22
N LEU A 79 -9.97 -3.09 12.09
CA LEU A 79 -10.51 -1.86 11.48
C LEU A 79 -10.92 -2.09 10.03
N THR A 80 -10.09 -2.78 9.25
CA THR A 80 -10.41 -3.08 7.84
C THR A 80 -11.66 -3.97 7.76
N THR A 81 -11.75 -5.01 8.59
CA THR A 81 -12.91 -5.89 8.67
C THR A 81 -14.16 -5.14 9.09
N VAL A 82 -14.10 -4.24 10.07
CA VAL A 82 -15.27 -3.44 10.49
C VAL A 82 -15.71 -2.49 9.39
N LEU A 83 -14.77 -1.81 8.71
CA LEU A 83 -15.09 -0.89 7.63
C LEU A 83 -15.80 -1.62 6.49
N TRP A 84 -15.20 -2.69 5.96
CA TRP A 84 -15.78 -3.46 4.86
C TRP A 84 -17.01 -4.27 5.29
N GLY A 85 -16.98 -4.86 6.47
CA GLY A 85 -18.08 -5.64 7.03
C GLY A 85 -19.31 -4.78 7.29
N SER A 86 -19.13 -3.58 7.85
CA SER A 86 -20.23 -2.63 8.04
C SER A 86 -20.82 -2.16 6.71
N LEU A 87 -19.98 -1.93 5.69
CA LEU A 87 -20.44 -1.57 4.35
C LEU A 87 -21.26 -2.71 3.72
N PHE A 88 -20.80 -3.94 3.86
CA PHE A 88 -21.52 -5.13 3.43
C PHE A 88 -22.88 -5.25 4.13
N VAL A 89 -22.91 -5.15 5.46
CA VAL A 89 -24.15 -5.19 6.26
C VAL A 89 -25.11 -4.06 5.88
N ALA A 90 -24.60 -2.83 5.71
CA ALA A 90 -25.40 -1.69 5.27
C ALA A 90 -26.06 -1.96 3.90
N THR A 91 -25.31 -2.59 2.98
CA THR A 91 -25.84 -2.96 1.66
C THR A 91 -26.96 -4.00 1.77
N LEU A 92 -26.82 -5.00 2.66
CA LEU A 92 -27.89 -5.98 2.92
C LEU A 92 -29.13 -5.33 3.52
N ILE A 93 -28.97 -4.39 4.47
CA ILE A 93 -30.08 -3.67 5.08
C ILE A 93 -30.83 -2.85 4.03
N ILE A 94 -30.10 -2.12 3.18
CA ILE A 94 -30.71 -1.37 2.07
C ILE A 94 -31.48 -2.33 1.15
N GLY A 95 -30.88 -3.47 0.80
CA GLY A 95 -31.56 -4.51 0.03
C GLY A 95 -32.87 -4.96 0.66
N ALA A 96 -32.84 -5.31 1.95
CA ALA A 96 -34.00 -5.84 2.67
C ALA A 96 -35.11 -4.82 2.95
N VAL A 97 -34.80 -3.51 2.99
CA VAL A 97 -35.78 -2.45 3.28
C VAL A 97 -36.42 -1.91 2.00
N PHE A 98 -35.69 -1.87 0.89
CA PHE A 98 -36.12 -1.18 -0.34
C PHE A 98 -36.50 -2.12 -1.51
N PHE A 99 -36.22 -3.42 -1.42
CA PHE A 99 -36.52 -4.42 -2.46
C PHE A 99 -37.17 -5.67 -1.85
#